data_AF-A0A835GQM8-F1
#
_entry.id   AF-A0A835GQM8-F1
#
_cell.length_a   1.000
_cell.length_b   1.000
_cell.length_c   1.000
_cell.angle_alpha   90.00
_cell.angle_beta   90.00
_cell.angle_gamma   90.00
#
_symmetry.space_group_name_H-M   'P 1'
#
loop_
_entity.id
_entity.type
_entity.pdbx_description
1 polymer ?
#
loop_
_entity_poly.entity_id
_entity_poly.type
_entity_poly.pdbx_seq_one_letter_code
_entity_poly.pdbx_strand_id
1 'polypeptide(L)'
;MVKPYYLWMADMLLPRISTLPPLENPRTPAEQLYNESQIRTRNPVERSYGVWKRRFPALAIGLRVKLDKALTIIIATAVLHNISRQRGEPVPPDDPELVLAAPWDELLRSGQMERISNRPYRNRVRDLLISNYFQNLS
;
A
#
# COMPACT_ATOMS: atom_id res chain seq x y z
N MET A 1 9.27 -7.92 22.26
CA MET A 1 7.95 -7.27 22.38
C MET A 1 7.89 -6.05 21.46
N VAL A 2 7.73 -6.26 20.14
CA VAL A 2 7.70 -5.17 19.15
C VAL A 2 6.31 -5.10 18.52
N LYS A 3 5.43 -4.42 19.25
CA LYS A 3 4.62 -3.29 18.77
C LYS A 3 3.92 -3.47 17.40
N PRO A 4 2.62 -3.88 17.37
CA PRO A 4 1.83 -4.23 16.17
C PRO A 4 1.50 -3.07 15.20
N TYR A 5 2.13 -1.91 15.36
CA TYR A 5 1.76 -0.66 14.68
C TYR A 5 2.44 -0.50 13.33
N TYR A 6 3.58 -1.15 13.15
CA TYR A 6 4.22 -1.23 11.83
C TYR A 6 3.39 -2.06 10.85
N LEU A 7 2.52 -2.95 11.33
CA LEU A 7 1.69 -3.81 10.49
C LEU A 7 0.57 -3.00 9.79
N TRP A 8 -0.13 -2.11 10.51
CA TRP A 8 -1.17 -1.27 9.91
C TRP A 8 -0.59 -0.14 9.03
N MET A 9 0.54 0.44 9.43
CA MET A 9 1.24 1.41 8.58
C MET A 9 1.85 0.73 7.34
N ALA A 10 2.42 -0.47 7.44
CA ALA A 10 2.91 -1.21 6.28
C ALA A 10 1.77 -1.67 5.35
N ASP A 11 0.60 -2.06 5.89
CA ASP A 11 -0.60 -2.37 5.11
C ASP A 11 -1.15 -1.12 4.37
N MET A 12 -0.96 0.09 4.93
CA MET A 12 -1.21 1.34 4.21
C MET A 12 -0.11 1.71 3.19
N LEU A 13 1.11 1.20 3.35
CA LEU A 13 2.31 1.69 2.65
C LEU A 13 2.87 0.75 1.57
N LEU A 14 2.43 -0.50 1.48
CA LEU A 14 2.84 -1.44 0.43
C LEU A 14 1.65 -2.26 -0.10
N PRO A 15 0.95 -1.78 -1.14
CA PRO A 15 0.00 -2.62 -1.86
C PRO A 15 0.68 -3.82 -2.56
N ARG A 16 2.02 -3.89 -2.58
CA ARG A 16 2.79 -5.09 -2.97
C ARG A 16 2.62 -6.29 -2.02
N ILE A 17 2.09 -6.08 -0.81
CA ILE A 17 1.64 -7.14 0.11
C ILE A 17 0.11 -7.16 0.10
N SER A 18 -0.52 -7.10 -1.08
CA SER A 18 -1.97 -7.22 -1.13
C SER A 18 -2.40 -8.52 -0.44
N THR A 19 -3.44 -8.42 0.38
CA THR A 19 -4.07 -9.56 1.05
C THR A 19 -4.41 -10.68 0.07
N LEU A 20 -4.60 -10.34 -1.22
CA LEU A 20 -4.69 -11.23 -2.37
C LEU A 20 -3.67 -10.80 -3.44
N PRO A 21 -2.54 -11.51 -3.61
CA PRO A 21 -1.52 -11.13 -4.58
C PRO A 21 -1.99 -11.31 -6.04
N PRO A 22 -1.54 -10.47 -6.98
CA PRO A 22 -1.74 -10.73 -8.40
C PRO A 22 -1.08 -12.06 -8.80
N LEU A 23 -1.60 -12.68 -9.85
CA LEU A 23 -1.00 -13.86 -10.45
C LEU A 23 0.22 -13.47 -11.28
N GLU A 24 1.36 -14.14 -11.04
CA GLU A 24 2.59 -13.91 -11.80
C GLU A 24 2.48 -14.41 -13.24
N ASN A 25 1.70 -15.46 -13.49
CA ASN A 25 1.49 -16.04 -14.81
C ASN A 25 0.01 -16.38 -15.06
N PRO A 26 -0.84 -15.39 -15.38
CA PRO A 26 -2.24 -15.61 -15.69
C PRO A 26 -2.38 -16.32 -17.05
N ARG A 27 -3.01 -17.49 -17.08
CA ARG A 27 -3.19 -18.34 -18.26
C ARG A 27 -4.62 -18.32 -18.79
N THR A 28 -5.60 -18.02 -17.96
CA THR A 28 -7.03 -17.98 -18.32
C THR A 28 -7.56 -16.55 -18.41
N PRO A 29 -8.64 -16.29 -19.17
CA PRO A 29 -9.29 -14.97 -19.22
C PRO A 29 -9.72 -14.47 -17.83
N ALA A 30 -10.26 -15.36 -16.99
CA ALA A 30 -10.66 -15.03 -15.61
C ALA A 30 -9.47 -14.56 -14.75
N GLU A 31 -8.30 -15.18 -14.89
CA GLU A 31 -7.08 -14.78 -14.20
C GLU A 31 -6.55 -13.43 -14.69
N GLN A 32 -6.67 -13.15 -16.00
CA GLN A 32 -6.31 -11.85 -16.58
C GLN A 32 -7.23 -10.74 -16.06
N LEU A 33 -8.55 -10.97 -16.05
CA LEU A 33 -9.54 -10.04 -15.49
C LEU A 33 -9.33 -9.79 -14.00
N TYR A 34 -8.97 -10.83 -13.24
CA TYR A 34 -8.58 -10.67 -11.84
C TYR A 34 -7.38 -9.73 -11.70
N ASN A 35 -6.29 -9.98 -12.42
CA ASN A 35 -5.10 -9.12 -12.37
C ASN A 35 -5.41 -7.68 -12.78
N GLU A 36 -6.19 -7.49 -13.85
CA GLU A 36 -6.59 -6.16 -14.30
C GLU A 36 -7.42 -5.43 -13.24
N SER A 37 -8.38 -6.11 -12.60
CA SER A 37 -9.18 -5.53 -11.51
C SER A 37 -8.32 -5.10 -10.33
N GLN A 38 -7.29 -5.88 -9.99
CA GLN A 38 -6.33 -5.56 -8.94
C GLN A 38 -5.52 -4.30 -9.29
N ILE A 39 -5.01 -4.22 -10.52
CA ILE A 39 -4.25 -3.06 -11.01
C ILE A 39 -5.13 -1.80 -11.01
N ARG A 40 -6.35 -1.89 -11.57
CA ARG A 40 -7.29 -0.76 -11.65
C ARG A 40 -7.64 -0.20 -10.28
N THR A 41 -7.78 -1.07 -9.28
CA THR A 41 -8.11 -0.66 -7.91
C THR A 41 -6.90 -0.06 -7.17
N ARG A 42 -5.70 -0.61 -7.40
CA ARG A 42 -4.48 -0.18 -6.70
C ARG A 42 -3.88 1.11 -7.25
N ASN A 43 -3.89 1.31 -8.56
CA ASN A 43 -3.22 2.45 -9.19
C ASN A 43 -3.70 3.83 -8.67
N PRO A 44 -5.00 4.09 -8.45
CA PRO A 44 -5.47 5.35 -7.88
C PRO A 44 -5.03 5.53 -6.43
N VAL A 45 -5.03 4.45 -5.65
CA VAL A 45 -4.62 4.43 -4.24
C VAL A 45 -3.12 4.73 -4.12
N GLU A 46 -2.29 4.01 -4.89
CA GLU A 46 -0.84 4.21 -4.97
C GLU A 46 -0.48 5.65 -5.39
N ARG A 47 -1.16 6.18 -6.42
CA ARG A 47 -0.98 7.57 -6.85
C ARG A 47 -1.36 8.57 -5.77
N SER A 48 -2.47 8.35 -5.05
CA SER A 48 -2.92 9.23 -3.97
C SER A 48 -1.91 9.27 -2.83
N TYR A 49 -1.39 8.11 -2.42
CA TYR A 49 -0.31 8.03 -1.43
C TYR A 49 0.98 8.70 -1.91
N GLY A 50 1.34 8.57 -3.20
CA GLY A 50 2.49 9.25 -3.77
C GLY A 50 2.38 10.78 -3.70
N VAL A 51 1.20 11.34 -3.96
CA VAL A 51 0.95 12.78 -3.78
C VAL A 51 1.00 13.18 -2.31
N TRP A 52 0.43 12.36 -1.43
CA TRP A 52 0.41 12.64 0.01
C TRP A 52 1.81 12.70 0.61
N LYS A 53 2.69 11.74 0.26
CA LYS A 53 4.09 11.70 0.69
C LYS A 53 4.92 12.87 0.14
N ARG A 54 4.69 13.28 -1.12
CA ARG A 54 5.35 14.47 -1.69
C ARG A 54 4.91 15.76 -0.99
N ARG A 55 3.64 15.86 -0.62
CA ARG A 55 3.11 17.02 0.12
C ARG A 55 3.64 17.09 1.55
N PHE A 56 3.86 15.95 2.19
CA PHE A 56 4.41 15.87 3.54
C PHE A 56 5.60 14.91 3.57
N PRO A 57 6.81 15.39 3.20
CA PRO A 57 8.04 14.58 3.15
C PRO A 57 8.37 13.82 4.43
N ALA A 58 7.92 14.33 5.59
CA ALA A 58 8.03 13.66 6.88
C ALA A 58 7.40 12.24 6.90
N LEU A 59 6.40 11.98 6.06
CA LEU A 59 5.80 10.65 5.88
C LEU A 59 6.64 9.72 5.00
N ALA A 60 7.51 10.27 4.15
CA ALA A 60 8.37 9.53 3.24
C ALA A 60 9.74 9.20 3.87
N ILE A 61 10.29 10.14 4.63
CA ILE A 61 11.58 10.03 5.34
C ILE A 61 11.41 9.31 6.69
N GLY A 62 10.22 9.36 7.27
CA GLY A 62 9.89 8.73 8.55
C GLY A 62 9.85 9.73 9.72
N LEU A 63 8.99 9.42 10.69
CA LEU A 63 8.71 10.28 11.83
C LEU A 63 9.55 9.84 13.04
N ARG A 64 10.45 10.70 13.51
CA ARG A 64 11.26 10.46 14.73
C ARG A 64 10.55 10.93 16.01
N VAL A 65 9.29 10.52 16.19
CA VAL A 65 8.47 10.88 17.36
C VAL A 65 7.88 9.65 18.04
N LYS A 66 7.36 9.83 19.27
CA LYS A 66 6.59 8.80 19.96
C LYS A 66 5.36 8.39 19.11
N LEU A 67 4.97 7.13 19.20
CA LEU A 67 3.88 6.55 18.41
C LEU A 67 2.58 7.38 18.45
N ASP A 68 2.15 7.78 19.64
CA ASP A 68 0.90 8.53 19.80
C ASP A 68 0.93 9.85 19.02
N LYS A 69 2.12 10.47 18.98
CA LYS A 69 2.36 11.67 18.17
C LYS A 69 2.48 11.36 16.68
N ALA A 70 3.08 10.22 16.32
CA ALA A 70 3.17 9.78 14.92
C ALA A 70 1.77 9.57 14.32
N LEU A 71 0.88 8.89 15.04
CA LEU A 71 -0.53 8.70 14.64
C LEU A 71 -1.24 10.05 14.47
N THR A 72 -1.05 10.96 15.42
CA THR A 72 -1.63 12.30 15.35
C THR A 72 -1.16 13.06 14.11
N ILE A 73 0.14 12.99 13.79
CA ILE A 73 0.72 13.61 12.58
C ILE A 73 0.14 12.99 11.31
N ILE A 74 0.02 11.67 11.25
CA ILE A 74 -0.56 10.95 10.11
C ILE A 74 -2.02 11.39 9.90
N ILE A 75 -2.83 11.43 10.96
CA ILE A 75 -4.23 11.85 10.84
C ILE A 75 -4.32 13.32 10.41
N ALA A 76 -3.55 14.21 11.04
CA ALA A 76 -3.56 15.63 10.72
C ALA A 76 -3.17 15.88 9.24
N THR A 77 -2.11 15.22 8.76
CA THR A 77 -1.65 15.35 7.38
C THR A 77 -2.63 14.73 6.38
N ALA A 78 -3.38 13.69 6.74
CA ALA A 78 -4.45 13.13 5.91
C ALA A 78 -5.62 14.12 5.75
N VAL A 79 -6.04 14.75 6.85
CA VAL A 79 -7.08 15.79 6.84
C VAL A 79 -6.63 16.98 5.98
N LEU A 80 -5.41 17.47 6.18
CA LEU A 80 -4.85 18.56 5.38
C LEU A 80 -4.74 18.19 3.90
N HIS A 81 -4.32 16.97 3.57
CA HIS A 81 -4.28 16.48 2.20
C HIS A 81 -5.68 16.50 1.55
N ASN A 82 -6.71 16.05 2.26
CA ASN A 82 -8.07 16.06 1.77
C ASN A 82 -8.59 17.48 1.52
N ILE A 83 -8.27 18.43 2.41
CA ILE A 83 -8.62 19.84 2.22
C ILE A 83 -7.91 20.41 0.99
N SER A 84 -6.60 20.18 0.83
CA SER A 84 -5.85 20.59 -0.36
C SER A 84 -6.45 20.02 -1.66
N ARG A 85 -6.88 18.75 -1.63
CA ARG A 85 -7.55 18.10 -2.76
C ARG A 85 -8.90 18.75 -3.10
N GLN A 86 -9.71 19.05 -2.09
CA GLN A 86 -11.00 19.73 -2.27
C GLN A 86 -10.83 21.16 -2.81
N ARG A 87 -9.76 21.84 -2.42
CA ARG A 87 -9.42 23.19 -2.90
C ARG A 87 -8.78 23.21 -4.29
N GLY A 88 -8.53 22.04 -4.90
CA GLY A 88 -7.88 21.96 -6.21
C GLY A 88 -6.43 22.44 -6.20
N GLU A 89 -5.76 22.38 -5.05
CA GLU A 89 -4.36 22.79 -4.96
C GLU A 89 -3.47 21.95 -5.89
N PRO A 90 -2.45 22.56 -6.52
CA PRO A 90 -1.56 21.84 -7.41
C PRO A 90 -0.86 20.70 -6.66
N VAL A 91 -0.60 19.63 -7.41
CA VAL A 91 0.20 18.50 -6.93
C VAL A 91 1.65 18.99 -6.76
N PRO A 92 2.29 18.77 -5.59
CA PRO A 92 3.68 19.14 -5.41
C PRO A 92 4.57 18.47 -6.45
N PRO A 93 5.59 19.15 -6.99
CA PRO A 93 6.52 18.55 -7.93
C PRO A 93 7.18 17.32 -7.31
N ASP A 94 7.66 16.42 -8.16
CA ASP A 94 8.51 15.34 -7.67
C ASP A 94 9.84 15.93 -7.25
N ASP A 95 10.33 15.55 -6.07
CA ASP A 95 11.59 16.03 -5.54
C ASP A 95 12.64 14.92 -5.67
N PRO A 96 13.52 14.99 -6.69
CA PRO A 96 14.52 13.96 -6.94
C PRO A 96 15.61 13.90 -5.86
N GLU A 97 15.75 14.94 -5.03
CA GLU A 97 16.71 14.97 -3.92
C GLU A 97 16.13 14.39 -2.62
N LEU A 98 14.84 14.08 -2.60
CA LEU A 98 14.15 13.50 -1.46
C LEU A 98 14.55 12.03 -1.30
N VAL A 99 15.68 11.81 -0.62
CA VAL A 99 16.20 10.48 -0.30
C VAL A 99 15.20 9.77 0.63
N LEU A 100 14.40 8.88 0.05
CA LEU A 100 13.52 7.99 0.80
C LEU A 100 14.39 7.22 1.81
N ALA A 101 14.02 7.29 3.08
CA ALA A 101 14.80 6.67 4.14
C ALA A 101 14.81 5.15 3.98
N ALA A 102 15.97 4.65 3.53
CA ALA A 102 16.27 3.27 3.19
C ALA A 102 15.39 2.67 2.07
N PRO A 103 15.98 1.85 1.18
CA PRO A 103 15.20 0.95 0.35
C PRO A 103 14.28 0.14 1.27
N TRP A 104 12.97 0.18 1.04
CA TRP A 104 11.97 -0.53 1.85
C TRP A 104 12.36 -1.99 2.08
N ASP A 105 13.09 -2.60 1.15
CA ASP A 105 13.65 -3.95 1.24
C ASP A 105 14.55 -4.18 2.47
N GLU A 106 15.21 -3.16 2.99
CA GLU A 106 16.10 -3.26 4.15
C GLU A 106 15.33 -3.11 5.48
N LEU A 107 14.30 -2.26 5.50
CA LEU A 107 13.34 -2.17 6.61
C LEU A 107 12.47 -3.43 6.71
N LEU A 108 12.11 -4.03 5.57
CA LEU A 108 11.39 -5.31 5.48
C LEU A 108 12.26 -6.51 5.88
N ARG A 109 13.58 -6.42 5.71
CA ARG A 109 14.54 -7.47 6.13
C ARG A 109 14.92 -7.38 7.60
N SER A 110 15.07 -6.17 8.14
CA SER A 110 15.45 -5.91 9.54
C SER A 110 14.28 -6.10 10.51
N GLY A 111 13.05 -5.84 10.07
CA GLY A 111 11.87 -6.35 10.76
C GLY A 111 11.72 -7.83 10.46
N GLN A 112 11.97 -8.71 11.44
CA GLN A 112 11.52 -10.10 11.41
C GLN A 112 9.98 -10.14 11.32
N MET A 113 9.44 -9.83 10.14
CA MET A 113 8.08 -10.15 9.78
C MET A 113 8.07 -11.65 9.53
N GLU A 114 7.44 -12.41 10.42
CA GLU A 114 6.96 -13.72 10.03
C GLU A 114 6.17 -13.53 8.74
N ARG A 115 6.70 -14.03 7.62
CA ARG A 115 5.98 -14.16 6.35
C ARG A 115 4.74 -14.97 6.70
N ILE A 116 3.65 -14.26 6.96
CA ILE A 116 2.45 -14.73 7.66
C ILE A 116 2.16 -16.19 7.30
N SER A 117 2.05 -17.02 8.33
CA SER A 117 1.69 -18.45 8.40
C SER A 117 0.43 -18.87 7.60
N ASN A 118 -0.10 -18.00 6.73
CA ASN A 118 -1.40 -18.14 6.09
C ASN A 118 -1.38 -17.92 4.57
N ARG A 119 -0.20 -18.00 3.91
CA ARG A 119 -0.12 -18.05 2.43
C ARG A 119 -1.08 -19.09 1.79
N PRO A 120 -1.22 -20.32 2.33
CA PRO A 120 -2.12 -21.31 1.73
C PRO A 120 -3.59 -20.85 1.74
N TYR A 121 -4.03 -20.21 2.82
CA TYR A 121 -5.39 -19.68 2.94
C TYR A 121 -5.66 -18.55 1.95
N ARG A 122 -4.73 -17.59 1.83
CA ARG A 122 -4.86 -16.47 0.89
C ARG A 122 -4.93 -16.94 -0.56
N ASN A 123 -4.11 -17.93 -0.92
CA ASN A 123 -4.14 -18.52 -2.24
C ASN A 123 -5.50 -19.19 -2.50
N ARG A 124 -6.04 -19.96 -1.54
CA ARG A 124 -7.38 -20.55 -1.66
C ARG A 124 -8.49 -19.52 -1.88
N VAL A 125 -8.48 -18.42 -1.11
CA VAL A 125 -9.47 -17.36 -1.26
C VAL A 125 -9.37 -16.70 -2.65
N ARG A 126 -8.15 -16.44 -3.12
CA ARG A 126 -7.91 -15.91 -4.46
C ARG A 126 -8.41 -16.86 -5.55
N ASP A 127 -8.06 -18.14 -5.44
CA ASP A 127 -8.40 -19.14 -6.45
C ASP A 127 -9.93 -19.35 -6.51
N LEU A 128 -10.62 -19.32 -5.35
CA LEU A 128 -12.10 -19.29 -5.28
C LEU A 128 -12.71 -18.03 -5.90
N LEU A 129 -12.09 -16.87 -5.69
CA LEU A 129 -12.55 -15.62 -6.28
C LEU A 129 -12.46 -15.68 -7.81
N ILE A 130 -11.36 -16.23 -8.33
CA ILE A 130 -11.14 -16.39 -9.76
C ILE A 130 -12.17 -17.39 -10.34
N SER A 131 -12.33 -18.55 -9.70
CA SER A 131 -13.22 -19.60 -10.22
C SER A 131 -14.71 -19.25 -10.12
N ASN A 132 -15.13 -18.52 -9.09
CA ASN A 132 -16.57 -18.30 -8.83
C ASN A 132 -17.07 -16.95 -9.34
N TYR A 133 -16.22 -15.93 -9.37
CA TYR A 133 -16.61 -14.58 -9.79
C TYR A 133 -16.07 -14.24 -11.18
N PHE A 134 -14.76 -14.33 -11.38
CA PHE A 134 -14.14 -13.91 -12.65
C PHE A 134 -14.38 -14.87 -13.81
N GLN A 135 -14.54 -16.18 -13.57
CA GLN A 135 -14.95 -17.12 -14.63
C GLN A 135 -16.38 -16.89 -15.14
N ASN A 136 -17.25 -16.28 -14.32
CA ASN A 136 -18.62 -15.96 -14.73
C ASN A 136 -18.74 -14.58 -15.40
N LEU A 137 -17.63 -13.83 -15.46
CA LEU A 137 -17.54 -12.51 -16.10
C LEU A 137 -16.85 -12.55 -17.48
N SER A 138 -16.27 -13.69 -17.86
CA SER A 138 -15.63 -13.95 -19.16
C SER A 138 -16.59 -14.60 -20.14
#